data_AF-A0A926B6N2-F1
#
_entry.id   AF-A0A926B6N2-F1
#
_cell.length_a   1.000
_cell.length_b   1.000
_cell.length_c   1.000
_cell.angle_alpha   90.00
_cell.angle_beta   90.00
_cell.angle_gamma   90.00
#
_symmetry.space_group_name_H-M   'P 1'
#
loop_
_entity.id
_entity.type
_entity.pdbx_description
1 polymer ?
#
loop_
_entity_poly.entity_id
_entity_poly.type
_entity_poly.pdbx_seq_one_letter_code
_entity_poly.pdbx_strand_id
1 'polypeptide(L)'
;DFSWYYRGDGYRYRFSENGHLDLGDVIADFGAARMTSLDGAARLCGLPGKVGVDGSQVEGLFQDGQMDALRRYCLSDVAQTAFVLLRYKLIAGDIGRDAYRKAASDLLGALETDGRFEPLLRGTDRARLLLADSP
;
A
#
# COMPACT_ATOMS: atom_id res chain seq x y z
N ASP A 1 2.71 -17.26 -14.88
CA ASP A 1 3.23 -16.50 -16.02
C ASP A 1 2.86 -15.02 -15.84
N PHE A 2 3.85 -14.11 -15.86
CA PHE A 2 3.67 -12.66 -15.73
C PHE A 2 3.39 -11.96 -17.06
N SER A 3 3.14 -12.71 -18.14
CA SER A 3 2.87 -12.15 -19.45
C SER A 3 1.76 -11.09 -19.46
N TRP A 4 0.78 -11.14 -18.54
CA TRP A 4 -0.24 -10.10 -18.38
C TRP A 4 0.33 -8.72 -18.04
N TYR A 5 1.47 -8.64 -17.35
CA TYR A 5 2.13 -7.39 -16.95
C TYR A 5 2.75 -6.64 -18.13
N TYR A 6 3.12 -7.36 -19.19
CA TYR A 6 3.76 -6.81 -20.39
C TYR A 6 2.82 -6.75 -21.61
N ARG A 7 1.52 -7.04 -21.44
CA ARG A 7 0.50 -6.91 -22.50
C ARG A 7 0.01 -5.45 -22.58
N GLY A 8 -0.34 -4.98 -23.78
CA GLY A 8 -0.91 -3.64 -24.02
C GLY A 8 0.12 -2.63 -24.57
N ASP A 9 -0.09 -1.34 -24.29
CA ASP A 9 0.67 -0.19 -24.84
C ASP A 9 2.11 -0.05 -24.30
N GLY A 10 2.59 -1.05 -23.57
CA GLY A 10 3.94 -1.14 -23.01
C GLY A 10 4.07 -0.53 -21.61
N TYR A 11 5.13 -0.94 -20.89
CA TYR A 11 5.36 -0.61 -19.47
C TYR A 11 5.33 0.89 -19.11
N ARG A 12 5.70 1.76 -20.05
CA ARG A 12 5.77 3.21 -19.83
C ARG A 12 4.45 3.94 -20.05
N TYR A 13 3.43 3.26 -20.58
CA TYR A 13 2.13 3.89 -20.79
C TYR A 13 1.38 4.01 -19.46
N ARG A 14 1.40 5.23 -18.90
CA ARG A 14 0.88 5.52 -17.56
C ARG A 14 -0.65 5.65 -17.48
N PHE A 15 -1.34 5.95 -18.58
CA PHE A 15 -2.79 6.21 -18.60
C PHE A 15 -3.65 4.94 -18.71
N SER A 16 -3.12 3.80 -18.26
CA SER A 16 -3.79 2.50 -18.33
C SER A 16 -3.91 1.88 -16.95
N GLU A 17 -5.07 1.28 -16.69
CA GLU A 17 -5.28 0.39 -15.56
C GLU A 17 -5.07 -1.09 -15.92
N ASN A 18 -4.84 -1.36 -17.21
CA ASN A 18 -4.52 -2.68 -17.75
C ASN A 18 -2.99 -2.83 -17.83
N GLY A 19 -2.43 -3.79 -17.08
CA GLY A 19 -0.99 -4.06 -17.04
C GLY A 19 -0.30 -3.39 -15.85
N HIS A 20 0.71 -2.55 -16.10
CA HIS A 20 1.39 -1.78 -15.05
C HIS A 20 0.45 -0.69 -14.52
N LEU A 21 0.24 -0.68 -13.20
CA LEU A 21 -0.61 0.28 -12.50
C LEU A 21 0.24 1.01 -11.46
N ASP A 22 0.44 2.31 -11.67
CA ASP A 22 1.03 3.21 -10.67
C ASP A 22 -0.10 3.85 -9.84
N LEU A 23 -0.18 3.50 -8.56
CA LEU A 23 -1.19 4.02 -7.64
C LEU A 23 -1.08 5.54 -7.45
N GLY A 24 0.12 6.09 -7.46
CA GLY A 24 0.33 7.53 -7.33
C GLY A 24 -0.25 8.28 -8.52
N ASP A 25 -0.09 7.74 -9.73
CA ASP A 25 -0.67 8.33 -10.94
C ASP A 25 -2.19 8.24 -10.96
N VAL A 26 -2.79 7.07 -10.70
CA VAL A 26 -4.26 6.93 -10.76
C VAL A 26 -4.97 7.68 -9.64
N ILE A 27 -4.39 7.73 -8.42
CA ILE A 27 -4.97 8.51 -7.31
C ILE A 27 -4.87 10.02 -7.59
N ALA A 28 -3.83 10.46 -8.28
CA ALA A 28 -3.66 11.86 -8.68
C ALA A 28 -4.40 12.23 -9.97
N ASP A 29 -5.22 11.33 -10.53
CA ASP A 29 -5.85 11.49 -11.85
C ASP A 29 -4.84 11.97 -12.91
N PHE A 30 -3.72 11.23 -12.97
CA PHE A 30 -2.58 11.47 -13.83
C PHE A 30 -1.96 12.87 -13.76
N GLY A 31 -2.17 13.59 -12.65
CA GLY A 31 -1.65 14.93 -12.38
C GLY A 31 -2.72 16.03 -12.35
N ALA A 32 -3.99 15.71 -12.54
CA ALA A 32 -5.09 16.66 -12.38
C ALA A 32 -5.31 17.03 -10.89
N ALA A 33 -4.98 16.11 -9.98
CA ALA A 33 -4.93 16.37 -8.55
C ALA A 33 -3.49 16.33 -8.03
N ARG A 34 -3.26 16.93 -6.85
CA ARG A 34 -1.96 16.89 -6.20
C ARG A 34 -1.66 15.45 -5.76
N MET A 35 -0.48 14.95 -6.14
CA MET A 35 -0.03 13.63 -5.73
C MET A 35 -0.01 13.52 -4.19
N THR A 36 -0.68 12.48 -3.68
CA THR A 36 -0.64 12.14 -2.26
C THR A 36 0.55 11.22 -2.01
N SER A 37 1.30 11.47 -0.94
CA SER A 37 2.36 10.55 -0.53
C SER A 37 1.78 9.22 -0.08
N LEU A 38 2.56 8.12 -0.16
CA LEU A 38 2.13 6.84 0.39
C LEU A 38 1.76 6.97 1.89
N ASP A 39 2.48 7.81 2.64
CA ASP A 39 2.16 8.11 4.04
C ASP A 39 0.74 8.65 4.20
N GLY A 40 0.37 9.66 3.41
CA GLY A 40 -0.97 10.25 3.45
C GLY A 40 -2.06 9.26 3.04
N ALA A 41 -1.85 8.54 1.94
CA ALA A 41 -2.82 7.55 1.45
C ALA A 41 -3.03 6.40 2.44
N ALA A 42 -1.94 5.90 3.03
CA ALA A 42 -1.98 4.84 4.04
C ALA A 42 -2.75 5.29 5.30
N ARG A 43 -2.47 6.49 5.82
CA ARG A 43 -3.18 7.04 6.99
C ARG A 43 -4.68 7.18 6.77
N LEU A 44 -5.09 7.62 5.58
CA LEU A 44 -6.52 7.68 5.21
C LEU A 44 -7.18 6.31 5.21
N CYS A 45 -6.42 5.25 4.87
CA CYS A 45 -6.89 3.87 4.92
C CYS A 45 -6.89 3.26 6.33
N GLY A 46 -6.43 3.96 7.37
CA GLY A 46 -6.30 3.40 8.72
C GLY A 46 -4.99 2.68 8.99
N LEU A 47 -4.00 2.80 8.11
CA LEU A 47 -2.64 2.32 8.35
C LEU A 47 -1.80 3.39 9.05
N PRO A 48 -0.68 3.03 9.69
CA PRO A 48 0.12 4.00 10.44
C PRO A 48 0.90 5.00 9.56
N GLY A 49 1.06 4.73 8.26
CA GLY A 49 1.92 5.52 7.37
C GLY A 49 3.39 5.17 7.56
N LYS A 50 4.28 6.14 7.36
CA LYS A 50 5.71 5.99 7.67
C LYS A 50 5.88 5.83 9.18
N VAL A 51 6.37 4.65 9.59
CA VAL A 51 6.66 4.35 11.00
C VAL A 51 8.18 4.37 11.20
N GLY A 52 8.70 5.45 11.77
CA GLY A 52 10.07 5.55 12.26
C GLY A 52 11.17 5.83 11.22
N VAL A 53 11.08 5.27 10.00
CA VAL A 53 12.08 5.46 8.94
C VAL A 53 11.50 6.27 7.78
N ASP A 54 12.18 7.34 7.40
CA ASP A 54 11.91 8.10 6.18
C ASP A 54 12.87 7.71 5.04
N GLY A 55 12.43 7.87 3.80
CA GLY A 55 13.27 7.58 2.62
C GLY A 55 14.60 8.33 2.61
N SER A 56 14.65 9.53 3.20
CA SER A 56 15.88 10.30 3.37
C SER A 56 16.90 9.65 4.33
N GLN A 57 16.47 8.71 5.18
CA GLN A 57 17.32 8.04 6.16
C GLN A 57 17.92 6.73 5.61
N VAL A 58 17.49 6.27 4.43
CA VAL A 58 17.89 4.98 3.85
C VAL A 58 19.41 4.89 3.67
N GLU A 59 20.04 5.95 3.15
CA GLU A 59 21.49 5.99 2.96
C GLU A 59 22.24 5.89 4.30
N GLY A 60 21.84 6.67 5.30
CA GLY A 60 22.44 6.64 6.64
C GLY A 60 22.30 5.27 7.30
N LEU A 61 21.09 4.69 7.29
CA LEU A 61 20.83 3.36 7.84
C LEU A 61 21.67 2.27 7.17
N PHE A 62 21.89 2.39 5.86
CA PHE A 62 22.74 1.46 5.12
C PHE A 62 24.21 1.59 5.53
N GLN A 63 24.73 2.81 5.59
CA GLN A 63 26.12 3.06 6.02
C GLN A 63 26.38 2.64 7.46
N ASP A 64 25.37 2.79 8.34
CA ASP A 64 25.42 2.39 9.74
C ASP A 64 25.17 0.87 9.95
N GLY A 65 25.00 0.10 8.87
CA GLY A 65 24.79 -1.35 8.92
C GLY A 65 23.42 -1.76 9.49
N GLN A 66 22.46 -0.85 9.60
CA GLN A 66 21.13 -1.06 10.18
C GLN A 66 20.16 -1.75 9.20
N MET A 67 20.58 -2.88 8.65
CA MET A 67 19.84 -3.59 7.60
C MET A 67 18.45 -4.06 8.02
N ASP A 68 18.25 -4.40 9.30
CA ASP A 68 16.95 -4.86 9.79
C ASP A 68 15.93 -3.72 9.92
N ALA A 69 16.37 -2.49 10.17
CA ALA A 69 15.49 -1.32 10.10
C ALA A 69 15.07 -1.06 8.65
N LEU A 70 16.03 -1.11 7.71
CA LEU A 70 15.79 -0.90 6.28
C LEU A 70 14.85 -1.95 5.69
N ARG A 71 15.05 -3.24 6.02
CA ARG A 71 14.16 -4.32 5.59
C ARG A 71 12.73 -4.15 6.11
N ARG A 72 12.59 -3.78 7.39
CA ARG A 72 11.26 -3.52 7.99
C ARG A 72 10.56 -2.35 7.31
N TYR A 73 11.30 -1.27 7.02
CA TYR A 73 10.79 -0.13 6.27
C TYR A 73 10.28 -0.57 4.88
N CYS A 74 11.10 -1.26 4.09
CA CYS A 74 10.70 -1.71 2.75
C CYS A 74 9.49 -2.66 2.78
N LEU A 75 9.45 -3.61 3.74
CA LEU A 75 8.32 -4.52 3.89
C LEU A 75 7.04 -3.76 4.27
N SER A 76 7.14 -2.80 5.20
CA SER A 76 6.02 -1.96 5.60
C SER A 76 5.43 -1.20 4.41
N ASP A 77 6.27 -0.60 3.57
CA ASP A 77 5.81 0.13 2.38
C ASP A 77 5.09 -0.80 1.37
N VAL A 78 5.58 -2.03 1.19
CA VAL A 78 4.91 -3.03 0.33
C VAL A 78 3.53 -3.39 0.89
N ALA A 79 3.42 -3.67 2.19
CA ALA A 79 2.15 -4.01 2.83
C ALA A 79 1.14 -2.84 2.75
N GLN A 80 1.58 -1.62 3.04
CA GLN A 80 0.72 -0.44 2.95
C GLN A 80 0.26 -0.18 1.51
N THR A 81 1.15 -0.34 0.53
CA THR A 81 0.81 -0.20 -0.89
C THR A 81 -0.27 -1.21 -1.31
N ALA A 82 -0.20 -2.45 -0.84
CA ALA A 82 -1.21 -3.47 -1.12
C ALA A 82 -2.60 -3.12 -0.56
N PHE A 83 -2.67 -2.59 0.66
CA PHE A 83 -3.95 -2.13 1.23
C PHE A 83 -4.49 -0.88 0.52
N VAL A 84 -3.62 0.04 0.12
CA VAL A 84 -4.00 1.21 -0.68
C VAL A 84 -4.55 0.77 -2.03
N LEU A 85 -3.93 -0.23 -2.68
CA LEU A 85 -4.48 -0.85 -3.90
C LEU A 85 -5.89 -1.40 -3.68
N LEU A 86 -6.12 -2.16 -2.61
CA LEU A 86 -7.45 -2.68 -2.30
C LEU A 86 -8.46 -1.54 -2.10
N ARG A 87 -8.06 -0.46 -1.41
CA ARG A 87 -8.92 0.70 -1.19
C ARG A 87 -9.22 1.44 -2.49
N TYR A 88 -8.22 1.59 -3.37
CA TYR A 88 -8.39 2.15 -4.71
C TYR A 88 -9.39 1.32 -5.51
N LYS A 89 -9.21 -0.01 -5.58
CA LYS A 89 -10.11 -0.92 -6.32
C LYS A 89 -11.56 -0.85 -5.80
N LEU A 90 -11.75 -0.63 -4.50
CA LEU A 90 -13.09 -0.40 -3.94
C LEU A 90 -13.69 0.94 -4.42
N ILE A 91 -12.92 2.04 -4.36
CA ILE A 91 -13.40 3.37 -4.74
C ILE A 91 -13.64 3.48 -6.25
N ALA A 92 -12.81 2.82 -7.05
CA ALA A 92 -12.97 2.73 -8.51
C ALA A 92 -14.18 1.87 -8.94
N GLY A 93 -14.77 1.11 -8.01
CA GLY A 93 -15.91 0.24 -8.29
C GLY A 93 -15.55 -1.14 -8.84
N ASP A 94 -14.26 -1.47 -8.93
CA ASP A 94 -13.77 -2.78 -9.42
C ASP A 94 -14.13 -3.93 -8.46
N ILE A 95 -14.22 -3.65 -7.16
CA ILE A 95 -14.61 -4.62 -6.13
C ILE A 95 -15.66 -4.04 -5.19
N GLY A 96 -16.58 -4.88 -4.73
CA GLY A 96 -17.56 -4.51 -3.70
C GLY A 96 -16.98 -4.47 -2.28
N ARG A 97 -17.73 -3.87 -1.34
CA ARG A 97 -17.32 -3.75 0.07
C ARG A 97 -17.00 -5.10 0.73
N ASP A 98 -17.76 -6.14 0.44
CA ASP A 98 -17.54 -7.47 1.03
C ASP A 98 -16.27 -8.13 0.49
N ALA A 99 -16.02 -8.01 -0.82
CA ALA A 99 -14.79 -8.49 -1.44
C ALA A 99 -13.56 -7.74 -0.90
N TYR A 100 -13.68 -6.41 -0.74
CA TYR A 100 -12.66 -5.60 -0.08
C TYR A 100 -12.38 -6.07 1.35
N ARG A 101 -13.42 -6.18 2.19
CA ARG A 101 -13.30 -6.61 3.59
C ARG A 101 -12.61 -7.97 3.68
N LYS A 102 -13.05 -8.94 2.86
CA LYS A 102 -12.44 -10.27 2.81
C LYS A 102 -10.95 -10.20 2.44
N ALA A 103 -10.61 -9.54 1.32
CA ALA A 103 -9.23 -9.46 0.86
C ALA A 103 -8.32 -8.72 1.86
N ALA A 104 -8.81 -7.63 2.47
CA ALA A 104 -8.08 -6.89 3.48
C ALA A 104 -7.90 -7.70 4.77
N SER A 105 -8.92 -8.42 5.23
CA SER A 105 -8.83 -9.32 6.38
C SER A 105 -7.87 -10.49 6.13
N ASP A 106 -7.92 -11.10 4.94
CA ASP A 106 -7.01 -12.19 4.57
C ASP A 106 -5.55 -11.71 4.52
N LEU A 107 -5.31 -10.53 3.93
CA LEU A 107 -3.99 -9.91 3.92
C LEU A 107 -3.52 -9.58 5.34
N LEU A 108 -4.38 -9.00 6.18
CA LEU A 108 -4.05 -8.70 7.56
C LEU A 108 -3.68 -9.96 8.34
N GLY A 109 -4.46 -11.03 8.19
CA GLY A 109 -4.17 -12.33 8.80
C GLY A 109 -2.84 -12.92 8.33
N ALA A 110 -2.52 -12.80 7.04
CA ALA A 110 -1.20 -13.23 6.53
C ALA A 110 -0.05 -12.43 7.17
N LEU A 111 -0.19 -11.11 7.31
CA LEU A 111 0.81 -10.27 7.97
C LEU A 111 0.93 -10.60 9.47
N GLU A 112 -0.16 -10.94 10.16
CA GLU A 112 -0.15 -11.34 11.57
C GLU A 112 0.63 -12.64 11.82
N THR A 113 0.67 -13.55 10.85
CA THR A 113 1.51 -14.75 10.93
C THR A 113 2.99 -14.48 10.71
N ASP A 114 3.35 -13.29 10.24
CA ASP A 114 4.71 -12.87 9.93
C ASP A 114 5.19 -11.77 10.89
N GLY A 115 5.99 -12.16 11.89
CA GLY A 115 6.47 -11.26 12.94
C GLY A 115 7.27 -10.04 12.47
N ARG A 116 7.65 -9.97 11.18
CA ARG A 116 8.33 -8.80 10.60
C ARG A 116 7.43 -7.57 10.50
N PHE A 117 6.11 -7.75 10.50
CA PHE A 117 5.12 -6.67 10.36
C PHE A 117 4.59 -6.12 11.69
N GLU A 118 5.12 -6.59 12.82
CA GLU A 118 4.67 -6.19 14.17
C GLU A 118 4.53 -4.66 14.36
N PRO A 119 5.49 -3.80 13.93
CA PRO A 119 5.33 -2.35 14.07
C PRO A 119 4.17 -1.78 13.24
N LEU A 120 3.95 -2.31 12.02
CA LEU A 120 2.86 -1.90 11.14
C LEU A 120 1.52 -2.32 11.72
N LEU A 121 1.40 -3.57 12.17
CA LEU A 121 0.17 -4.13 12.75
C LEU A 121 -0.25 -3.37 14.01
N ARG A 122 0.71 -3.04 14.87
CA ARG A 122 0.47 -2.26 16.09
C ARG A 122 -0.11 -0.87 15.82
N GLY A 123 0.32 -0.22 14.74
CA GLY A 123 -0.13 1.12 14.37
C GLY A 123 -1.39 1.15 13.50
N THR A 124 -1.97 -0.01 13.18
CA THR A 124 -3.11 -0.11 12.27
C THR A 124 -4.45 0.05 13.01
N ASP A 125 -5.25 1.04 12.60
CA ASP A 125 -6.65 1.18 12.95
C ASP A 125 -7.47 0.16 12.14
N ARG A 126 -7.67 -1.03 12.71
CA ARG A 126 -8.40 -2.13 12.06
C ARG A 126 -9.84 -1.76 11.72
N ALA A 127 -10.50 -0.93 12.52
CA ALA A 127 -11.88 -0.53 12.26
C ALA A 127 -11.97 0.32 11.00
N ARG A 128 -11.09 1.33 10.87
CA ARG A 128 -11.00 2.16 9.67
C ARG A 128 -10.51 1.37 8.45
N LEU A 129 -9.53 0.48 8.65
CA LEU A 129 -9.00 -0.36 7.58
C LEU A 129 -10.06 -1.30 7.02
N LEU A 130 -10.81 -1.99 7.88
CA LEU A 130 -11.83 -2.96 7.47
C LEU A 130 -13.20 -2.32 7.19
N LEU A 131 -13.28 -0.99 7.21
CA LEU A 131 -14.54 -0.26 7.03
C LEU A 131 -15.63 -0.80 7.96
N ALA A 132 -15.27 -1.11 9.22
CA ALA A 132 -16.24 -1.56 10.20
C ALA A 132 -17.37 -0.55 10.30
N ASP A 133 -18.59 -1.04 10.44
CA ASP A 133 -19.74 -0.15 10.58
C ASP A 133 -19.52 0.70 11.84
N SER A 134 -19.79 2.00 11.75
CA SER A 134 -19.75 2.85 12.94
C SER A 134 -20.84 2.38 13.91
N PRO A 135 -20.55 2.35 15.23
CA PRO A 135 -21.56 2.00 16.22
C PRO A 135 -22.78 2.93 16.16
#